data_AF-A0AAD5QN94-F1
#
_entry.id   AF-A0AAD5QN94-F1
#
_cell.length_a   1.000
_cell.length_b   1.000
_cell.length_c   1.000
_cell.angle_alpha   90.00
_cell.angle_beta   90.00
_cell.angle_gamma   90.00
#
_symmetry.space_group_name_H-M   'P 1'
#
loop_
_entity.id
_entity.type
_entity.pdbx_description
1 polymer ?
#
loop_
_entity_poly.entity_id
_entity_poly.type
_entity_poly.pdbx_seq_one_letter_code
_entity_poly.pdbx_strand_id
1 'polypeptide(L)'
;MSQFKKEANFGLQATHTLVPNAETVVELMNKSSDMLKGPKKRVGAATTPAVAVKKRKGDEPHKPKGSFESHLEHLSQSSDGVVSTSLWDREALEEGLGNRKSIAFQVFDIETYHEPGSATTFDRTNVKLYGVTRRGNSVCAIVTDYFPYFYFQAPENFSPEHLDGAQRSLNTSIATSLRKANSSHPLSSTVVDNLVHLSIVYGENLYYYRGSEKKFPFIKVSGTTNALNKAKQELKINGILSGSAAAQVGTLYEANIDPEVKFMAKSGVVGCGWVEIPPRKGTIISKSAQSSRCQIEVEIKLPDLLVHDPEGEWADVAPIRTLSFDIECMGRRGVFPDASEDPVIQIANMVKVEGESEPFIRNCFVLGTCAPVIGSEIIQCESEKNYWKSLLELSSVHFFLYDINTWAEFVRTVDPDILTGYNILNFDLPYILDRAKVLKLPSVAMLGRQLDRASGVRDAPISSKQMGSRVNKSIDIHGRVIFDVLQVFLSDYKLRSYTLNSVSYHFLLEQKEDVEHSIISDLQRGDEHNRRSVLHEGCRSTIATFGKASISHQLHGNGKSNWCSLELSSYKRFYR
;
A
#
# COMPACT_ATOMS: atom_id res chain seq x y z
N MET A 1 -18.19 -60.15 24.89
CA MET A 1 -18.77 -59.70 23.62
C MET A 1 -18.78 -58.17 23.66
N SER A 2 -17.80 -57.46 23.11
CA SER A 2 -17.49 -57.30 21.66
C SER A 2 -18.62 -56.53 20.97
N GLN A 3 -18.49 -55.40 20.30
CA GLN A 3 -17.42 -54.55 19.77
C GLN A 3 -17.92 -53.10 20.03
N PHE A 4 -17.15 -52.15 20.52
CA PHE A 4 -16.42 -51.16 19.71
C PHE A 4 -15.60 -50.31 20.71
N LYS A 5 -14.42 -50.81 21.07
CA LYS A 5 -13.34 -50.08 21.75
C LYS A 5 -12.02 -50.64 21.22
N LYS A 6 -11.72 -50.34 19.96
CA LYS A 6 -10.43 -50.57 19.30
C LYS A 6 -10.36 -49.62 18.11
N GLU A 7 -9.74 -48.46 18.33
CA GLU A 7 -8.97 -47.66 17.36
C GLU A 7 -8.64 -46.29 17.98
N ALA A 8 -7.74 -46.30 18.96
CA ALA A 8 -7.00 -45.11 19.41
C ALA A 8 -5.84 -45.60 20.30
N ASN A 9 -4.81 -46.17 19.67
CA ASN A 9 -3.44 -46.27 20.18
C ASN A 9 -2.60 -47.13 19.22
N PHE A 10 -1.72 -46.49 18.45
CA PHE A 10 -0.43 -46.96 17.89
C PHE A 10 -0.07 -45.92 16.78
N GLY A 11 1.06 -45.21 16.80
CA GLY A 11 2.18 -45.26 17.72
C GLY A 11 3.00 -43.96 17.70
N LEU A 12 3.60 -43.69 18.84
CA LEU A 12 4.82 -42.91 18.94
C LEU A 12 5.92 -43.67 18.18
N GLN A 13 6.53 -43.04 17.18
CA GLN A 13 7.92 -43.28 16.82
C GLN A 13 8.68 -41.96 16.96
N ALA A 14 9.48 -41.90 18.01
CA ALA A 14 10.46 -40.87 18.26
C ALA A 14 11.57 -40.95 17.19
N THR A 15 11.74 -39.90 16.41
CA THR A 15 12.99 -39.68 15.67
C THR A 15 13.98 -39.01 16.63
N HIS A 16 14.99 -39.78 17.04
CA HIS A 16 16.19 -39.30 17.70
C HIS A 16 16.91 -38.29 16.81
N THR A 17 16.89 -37.01 17.18
CA THR A 17 17.85 -36.03 16.65
C THR A 17 19.05 -36.00 17.59
N LEU A 18 20.20 -36.45 17.08
CA LEU A 18 21.48 -36.48 17.78
C LEU A 18 21.89 -35.07 18.22
N VAL A 19 22.04 -34.88 19.53
CA VAL A 19 22.73 -33.73 20.12
C VAL A 19 24.24 -33.91 19.86
N PRO A 20 24.96 -32.96 19.25
CA PRO A 20 26.41 -33.07 19.12
C PRO A 20 27.07 -32.87 20.50
N ASN A 21 28.01 -33.75 20.84
CA ASN A 21 28.82 -33.66 22.06
C ASN A 21 29.55 -32.30 22.16
N ALA A 22 29.62 -31.77 23.39
CA ALA A 22 30.15 -30.46 23.76
C ALA A 22 31.63 -30.23 23.41
N GLU A 23 32.39 -31.26 23.03
CA GLU A 23 33.79 -31.14 22.60
C GLU A 23 33.93 -30.66 21.15
N THR A 24 32.92 -30.86 20.30
CA THR A 24 32.96 -30.49 18.87
C THR A 24 32.70 -28.99 18.62
N VAL A 25 32.12 -28.29 19.59
CA VAL A 25 31.80 -26.84 19.49
C VAL A 25 33.02 -25.97 19.85
N VAL A 26 33.96 -26.49 20.65
CA VAL A 26 35.17 -25.77 21.06
C VAL A 26 36.23 -25.75 19.95
N GLU A 27 36.25 -26.75 19.07
CA GLU A 27 37.24 -26.83 17.98
C GLU A 27 36.90 -25.93 16.78
N LEU A 28 35.62 -25.60 16.57
CA LEU A 28 35.16 -24.67 15.53
C LEU A 28 35.28 -23.19 15.93
N MET A 29 35.20 -22.87 17.23
CA MET A 29 35.40 -21.50 17.72
C MET A 29 36.88 -21.06 17.74
N ASN A 30 37.83 -22.00 17.83
CA ASN A 30 39.26 -21.67 17.81
C ASN A 30 39.85 -21.45 16.41
N LYS A 31 39.18 -21.87 15.32
CA LYS A 31 39.64 -21.63 13.94
C LYS A 31 39.21 -20.28 13.35
N SER A 32 38.29 -19.56 14.00
CA SER A 32 37.83 -18.23 13.53
C SER A 32 38.60 -17.05 14.16
N SER A 33 39.55 -17.33 15.07
CA SER A 33 40.32 -16.32 15.80
C SER A 33 41.64 -15.89 15.12
N ASP A 34 42.10 -16.59 14.08
CA ASP A 34 43.42 -16.33 13.46
C ASP A 34 43.36 -15.57 12.12
N MET A 35 42.18 -15.15 11.67
CA MET A 35 41.99 -14.36 10.42
C MET A 35 41.79 -12.86 10.66
N LEU A 36 41.91 -12.38 11.90
CA LEU A 36 41.81 -10.96 12.27
C LEU A 36 43.13 -10.43 12.87
N LYS A 37 44.20 -10.36 12.07
CA LYS A 37 45.40 -9.57 12.39
C LYS A 37 45.86 -8.78 11.16
N GLY A 38 45.44 -7.51 11.09
CA GLY A 38 45.99 -6.54 10.13
C GLY A 38 47.47 -6.24 10.39
N PRO A 39 48.24 -5.80 9.38
CA PRO A 39 49.69 -5.65 9.51
C PRO A 39 50.06 -4.44 10.37
N LYS A 40 51.03 -4.64 11.28
CA LYS A 40 51.58 -3.65 12.21
C LYS A 40 52.50 -2.65 11.48
N LYS A 41 52.35 -1.37 11.80
CA LYS A 41 53.28 -0.26 11.49
C LYS A 41 54.69 -0.55 12.01
N ARG A 42 55.72 -0.30 11.19
CA ARG A 42 57.12 -0.13 11.60
C ARG A 42 57.60 1.26 11.18
N VAL A 43 58.31 1.93 12.09
CA VAL A 43 58.88 3.28 11.92
C VAL A 43 60.37 3.18 11.61
N GLY A 44 60.84 3.99 10.65
CA GLY A 44 62.14 4.67 10.69
C GLY A 44 63.24 4.21 9.73
N ALA A 45 63.57 5.04 8.72
CA ALA A 45 64.91 5.61 8.49
C ALA A 45 64.94 6.48 7.20
N ALA A 46 65.70 7.56 7.24
CA ALA A 46 65.78 8.61 6.23
C ALA A 46 66.88 8.36 5.17
N THR A 47 66.63 8.75 3.91
CA THR A 47 67.64 9.15 2.92
C THR A 47 67.04 10.14 1.91
N THR A 48 67.83 11.17 1.58
CA THR A 48 67.57 12.37 0.76
C THR A 48 67.61 12.11 -0.77
N PRO A 49 67.29 13.11 -1.63
CA PRO A 49 66.48 12.91 -2.85
C PRO A 49 67.28 12.81 -4.15
N ALA A 50 66.65 12.22 -5.19
CA ALA A 50 67.09 12.31 -6.57
C ALA A 50 66.01 12.96 -7.45
N VAL A 51 66.47 13.82 -8.35
CA VAL A 51 65.72 14.80 -9.16
C VAL A 51 65.26 14.23 -10.50
N ALA A 52 64.05 14.64 -10.90
CA ALA A 52 63.47 14.78 -12.25
C ALA A 52 63.23 13.55 -13.14
N VAL A 53 62.03 13.45 -13.73
CA VAL A 53 61.75 13.81 -15.15
C VAL A 53 60.22 13.85 -15.39
N LYS A 54 59.72 14.99 -15.91
CA LYS A 54 58.40 15.11 -16.56
C LYS A 54 58.42 14.31 -17.87
N LYS A 55 57.47 13.41 -18.09
CA LYS A 55 57.11 12.91 -19.44
C LYS A 55 55.61 13.03 -19.69
N ARG A 56 55.30 13.31 -20.96
CA ARG A 56 54.04 13.83 -21.52
C ARG A 56 52.95 12.77 -21.70
N LYS A 57 51.71 13.28 -21.78
CA LYS A 57 50.49 12.69 -22.37
C LYS A 57 50.76 11.78 -23.58
N GLY A 58 50.12 10.61 -23.59
CA GLY A 58 49.96 9.73 -24.75
C GLY A 58 49.27 8.42 -24.33
N ASP A 59 48.01 8.28 -24.76
CA ASP A 59 47.17 7.07 -24.86
C ASP A 59 47.11 6.09 -23.67
N GLU A 60 46.06 6.23 -22.85
CA GLU A 60 45.54 5.12 -22.05
C GLU A 60 44.51 4.31 -22.87
N PRO A 61 44.55 2.98 -22.82
CA PRO A 61 43.59 2.13 -23.52
C PRO A 61 42.20 2.21 -22.86
N HIS A 62 41.16 2.15 -23.69
CA HIS A 62 39.75 2.09 -23.31
C HIS A 62 39.51 1.28 -22.02
N LYS A 63 38.95 1.93 -20.99
CA LYS A 63 38.28 1.22 -19.89
C LYS A 63 37.25 0.24 -20.48
N PRO A 64 37.18 -1.02 -20.01
CA PRO A 64 36.14 -1.94 -20.46
C PRO A 64 34.78 -1.39 -20.04
N LYS A 65 33.84 -1.30 -21.00
CA LYS A 65 32.43 -0.96 -20.76
C LYS A 65 31.85 -1.90 -19.71
N GLY A 66 31.01 -1.37 -18.81
CA GLY A 66 30.39 -2.18 -17.76
C GLY A 66 29.39 -3.18 -18.34
N SER A 67 29.19 -4.30 -17.64
CA SER A 67 28.20 -5.37 -17.96
C SER A 67 26.78 -4.84 -18.26
N PHE A 68 26.47 -3.64 -17.78
CA PHE A 68 25.18 -2.97 -17.94
C PHE A 68 25.06 -2.21 -19.27
N GLU A 69 26.13 -1.60 -19.78
CA GLU A 69 26.12 -0.93 -21.09
C GLU A 69 25.90 -1.95 -22.21
N SER A 70 26.47 -3.15 -22.07
CA SER A 70 26.16 -4.27 -22.98
C SER A 70 24.72 -4.77 -22.87
N HIS A 71 24.09 -4.64 -21.69
CA HIS A 71 22.70 -5.03 -21.49
C HIS A 71 21.71 -4.00 -22.09
N LEU A 72 22.02 -2.71 -21.93
CA LEU A 72 21.33 -1.59 -22.58
C LEU A 72 21.43 -1.66 -24.12
N GLU A 73 22.59 -2.03 -24.66
CA GLU A 73 22.79 -2.20 -26.10
C GLU A 73 21.96 -3.38 -26.65
N HIS A 74 21.77 -4.45 -25.87
CA HIS A 74 20.97 -5.62 -26.27
C HIS A 74 19.46 -5.31 -26.32
N LEU A 75 18.99 -4.38 -25.49
CA LEU A 75 17.60 -3.92 -25.43
C LEU A 75 17.27 -2.85 -26.50
N SER A 76 18.28 -2.26 -27.13
CA SER A 76 18.11 -1.19 -28.12
C SER A 76 17.59 -1.69 -29.48
N GLN A 77 17.63 -3.00 -29.74
CA GLN A 77 17.22 -3.59 -31.02
C GLN A 77 15.69 -3.71 -31.19
N SER A 78 14.88 -3.29 -30.20
CA SER A 78 13.42 -3.50 -30.19
C SER A 78 12.53 -2.25 -30.13
N SER A 79 13.05 -1.02 -30.22
CA SER A 79 12.21 0.17 -30.08
C SER A 79 12.57 1.31 -31.02
N ASP A 80 12.11 1.24 -32.26
CA ASP A 80 11.94 2.40 -33.14
C ASP A 80 10.44 2.73 -33.25
N GLY A 81 10.04 3.95 -32.87
CA GLY A 81 8.81 4.57 -33.36
C GLY A 81 7.83 5.12 -32.32
N VAL A 82 7.55 6.43 -32.46
CA VAL A 82 6.33 7.20 -32.11
C VAL A 82 5.46 6.69 -30.95
N VAL A 83 5.44 7.46 -29.86
CA VAL A 83 4.65 7.24 -28.64
C VAL A 83 3.15 7.24 -28.94
N SER A 84 2.52 6.10 -28.72
CA SER A 84 1.08 6.01 -28.49
C SER A 84 0.85 5.85 -26.99
N THR A 85 0.07 6.74 -26.36
CA THR A 85 -0.35 6.61 -24.95
C THR A 85 -1.07 5.29 -24.67
N SER A 86 -1.55 4.59 -25.71
CA SER A 86 -2.11 3.24 -25.64
C SER A 86 -1.15 2.18 -25.08
N LEU A 87 0.16 2.47 -25.01
CA LEU A 87 1.16 1.57 -24.43
C LEU A 87 1.14 1.54 -22.89
N TRP A 88 0.56 2.55 -22.25
CA TRP A 88 0.53 2.63 -20.78
C TRP A 88 -0.72 1.98 -20.17
N ASP A 89 -1.83 1.99 -20.91
CA ASP A 89 -3.12 1.49 -20.43
C ASP A 89 -3.07 0.00 -20.07
N ARG A 90 -3.98 -0.42 -19.18
CA ARG A 90 -4.27 -1.84 -18.98
C ARG A 90 -4.97 -2.41 -20.22
N GLU A 91 -4.84 -3.73 -20.41
CA GLU A 91 -5.53 -4.42 -21.50
C GLU A 91 -7.05 -4.16 -21.48
N ALA A 92 -7.67 -4.22 -22.66
CA ALA A 92 -9.11 -4.08 -22.77
C ALA A 92 -9.86 -5.23 -22.09
N LEU A 93 -11.03 -4.90 -21.54
CA LEU A 93 -11.89 -5.86 -20.86
C LEU A 93 -12.32 -7.00 -21.79
N GLU A 94 -12.44 -8.19 -21.21
CA GLU A 94 -12.99 -9.34 -21.91
C GLU A 94 -14.50 -9.17 -22.19
N GLU A 95 -14.94 -9.59 -23.38
CA GLU A 95 -16.35 -9.56 -23.73
C GLU A 95 -17.19 -10.49 -22.83
N GLY A 96 -18.33 -9.98 -22.34
CA GLY A 96 -19.28 -10.74 -21.55
C GLY A 96 -18.89 -10.96 -20.09
N LEU A 97 -17.83 -10.32 -19.61
CA LEU A 97 -17.42 -10.34 -18.20
C LEU A 97 -18.55 -9.80 -17.28
N GLY A 98 -18.80 -10.48 -16.16
CA GLY A 98 -19.87 -10.20 -15.19
C GLY A 98 -21.28 -10.63 -15.63
N ASN A 99 -21.55 -10.81 -16.92
CA ASN A 99 -22.86 -11.27 -17.43
C ASN A 99 -22.84 -12.75 -17.83
N ARG A 100 -21.86 -13.16 -18.65
CA ARG A 100 -21.67 -14.55 -19.11
C ARG A 100 -20.51 -15.23 -18.38
N LYS A 101 -19.49 -14.48 -18.00
CA LYS A 101 -18.31 -14.95 -17.28
C LYS A 101 -18.27 -14.32 -15.88
N SER A 102 -17.70 -15.03 -14.91
CA SER A 102 -17.48 -14.47 -13.57
C SER A 102 -16.35 -13.44 -13.59
N ILE A 103 -16.32 -12.57 -12.59
CA ILE A 103 -15.20 -11.65 -12.33
C ILE A 103 -14.43 -12.21 -11.15
N ALA A 104 -13.34 -12.92 -11.42
CA ALA A 104 -12.40 -13.38 -10.41
C ALA A 104 -11.19 -12.44 -10.34
N PHE A 105 -10.86 -11.93 -9.15
CA PHE A 105 -9.76 -11.00 -8.95
C PHE A 105 -9.11 -11.17 -7.57
N GLN A 106 -7.81 -10.89 -7.50
CA GLN A 106 -7.04 -10.93 -6.27
C GLN A 106 -7.14 -9.58 -5.55
N VAL A 107 -7.49 -9.59 -4.26
CA VAL A 107 -7.74 -8.38 -3.46
C VAL A 107 -6.45 -7.87 -2.81
N PHE A 108 -6.08 -6.62 -3.11
CA PHE A 108 -4.88 -5.98 -2.55
C PHE A 108 -5.19 -4.89 -1.53
N ASP A 109 -6.37 -4.28 -1.62
CA ASP A 109 -6.77 -3.22 -0.72
C ASP A 109 -8.26 -3.28 -0.40
N ILE A 110 -8.60 -2.93 0.84
CA ILE A 110 -9.96 -2.98 1.38
C ILE A 110 -10.22 -1.67 2.09
N GLU A 111 -11.33 -1.04 1.76
CA GLU A 111 -11.72 0.22 2.40
C GLU A 111 -13.21 0.23 2.73
N THR A 112 -13.54 0.53 3.98
CA THR A 112 -14.92 0.87 4.31
C THR A 112 -15.23 2.31 3.93
N TYR A 113 -16.41 2.53 3.36
CA TYR A 113 -16.90 3.88 3.11
C TYR A 113 -18.37 4.00 3.50
N HIS A 114 -18.75 5.22 3.83
CA HIS A 114 -20.10 5.57 4.21
C HIS A 114 -20.79 6.19 3.00
N GLU A 115 -21.84 5.55 2.51
CA GLU A 115 -22.71 6.13 1.51
C GLU A 115 -23.86 6.83 2.24
N PRO A 116 -23.96 8.17 2.15
CA PRO A 116 -25.10 8.89 2.71
C PRO A 116 -26.38 8.40 2.03
N GLY A 117 -27.39 8.14 2.84
CA GLY A 117 -28.72 7.82 2.37
C GLY A 117 -29.29 8.94 1.51
N SER A 118 -30.05 8.56 0.50
CA SER A 118 -30.90 9.47 -0.27
C SER A 118 -32.30 9.54 0.36
N ALA A 119 -33.18 10.37 -0.20
CA ALA A 119 -34.59 10.38 0.20
C ALA A 119 -35.29 9.00 0.10
N THR A 120 -34.71 8.04 -0.63
CA THR A 120 -35.25 6.70 -0.86
C THR A 120 -34.35 5.57 -0.35
N THR A 121 -33.17 5.86 0.19
CA THR A 121 -32.18 4.86 0.61
C THR A 121 -31.58 5.23 1.96
N PHE A 122 -31.36 4.24 2.82
CA PHE A 122 -30.77 4.47 4.15
C PHE A 122 -29.24 4.59 4.07
N ASP A 123 -28.64 5.23 5.07
CA ASP A 123 -27.19 5.24 5.26
C ASP A 123 -26.65 3.80 5.29
N ARG A 124 -25.60 3.55 4.51
CA ARG A 124 -24.97 2.21 4.40
C ARG A 124 -23.47 2.32 4.60
N THR A 125 -22.93 1.36 5.34
CA THR A 125 -21.49 1.14 5.40
C THR A 125 -21.16 0.04 4.41
N ASN A 126 -20.58 0.41 3.28
CA ASN A 126 -20.19 -0.51 2.23
C ASN A 126 -18.67 -0.75 2.30
N VAL A 127 -18.23 -1.85 1.72
CA VAL A 127 -16.80 -2.21 1.67
C VAL A 127 -16.35 -2.24 0.21
N LYS A 128 -15.36 -1.44 -0.15
CA LYS A 128 -14.70 -1.51 -1.46
C LYS A 128 -13.54 -2.49 -1.38
N LEU A 129 -13.53 -3.47 -2.27
CA LEU A 129 -12.40 -4.35 -2.53
C LEU A 129 -11.73 -3.90 -3.82
N TYR A 130 -10.45 -3.56 -3.74
CA TYR A 130 -9.64 -3.22 -4.91
C TYR A 130 -8.71 -4.38 -5.24
N GLY A 131 -8.59 -4.68 -6.53
CA GLY A 131 -7.77 -5.79 -6.95
C GLY A 131 -7.65 -5.93 -8.46
N VAL A 132 -7.04 -7.03 -8.88
CA VAL A 132 -6.72 -7.28 -10.30
C VAL A 132 -7.09 -8.70 -10.71
N THR A 133 -7.69 -8.83 -11.89
CA THR A 133 -8.01 -10.13 -12.50
C THR A 133 -6.75 -10.83 -13.03
N ARG A 134 -6.84 -12.13 -13.34
CA ARG A 134 -5.72 -12.87 -13.99
C ARG A 134 -5.24 -12.27 -15.31
N ARG A 135 -6.09 -11.48 -15.97
CA ARG A 135 -5.76 -10.76 -17.22
C ARG A 135 -5.23 -9.35 -17.00
N GLY A 136 -4.97 -8.94 -15.76
CA GLY A 136 -4.44 -7.60 -15.47
C GLY A 136 -5.49 -6.50 -15.47
N ASN A 137 -6.80 -6.80 -15.52
CA ASN A 137 -7.84 -5.78 -15.43
C ASN A 137 -8.05 -5.32 -13.98
N SER A 138 -8.13 -4.01 -13.73
CA SER A 138 -8.38 -3.48 -12.39
C SER A 138 -9.87 -3.47 -12.02
N VAL A 139 -10.16 -3.87 -10.78
CA VAL A 139 -11.51 -4.07 -10.25
C VAL A 139 -11.71 -3.27 -8.96
N CYS A 140 -12.85 -2.61 -8.86
CA CYS A 140 -13.43 -2.09 -7.63
C CYS A 140 -14.75 -2.81 -7.38
N ALA A 141 -14.79 -3.73 -6.41
CA ALA A 141 -16.03 -4.39 -6.01
C ALA A 141 -16.61 -3.68 -4.78
N ILE A 142 -17.82 -3.15 -4.92
CA ILE A 142 -18.59 -2.55 -3.84
C ILE A 142 -19.42 -3.67 -3.20
N VAL A 143 -18.96 -4.16 -2.05
CA VAL A 143 -19.64 -5.21 -1.29
C VAL A 143 -20.64 -4.57 -0.33
N THR A 144 -21.90 -4.94 -0.51
CA THR A 144 -23.08 -4.46 0.24
C THR A 144 -23.61 -5.53 1.19
N ASP A 145 -24.66 -5.21 1.96
CA ASP A 145 -25.29 -6.08 2.96
C ASP A 145 -24.35 -6.53 4.10
N TYR A 146 -23.33 -5.71 4.39
CA TYR A 146 -22.50 -5.85 5.58
C TYR A 146 -22.78 -4.70 6.57
N PHE A 147 -23.15 -5.05 7.79
CA PHE A 147 -23.34 -4.09 8.87
C PHE A 147 -22.31 -4.36 9.96
N PRO A 148 -21.42 -3.41 10.27
CA PRO A 148 -20.56 -3.50 11.44
C PRO A 148 -21.39 -3.75 12.70
N TYR A 149 -20.77 -4.39 13.69
CA TYR A 149 -21.47 -4.72 14.93
C TYR A 149 -20.52 -4.77 16.13
N PHE A 150 -21.07 -4.73 17.34
CA PHE A 150 -20.39 -5.10 18.57
C PHE A 150 -21.36 -5.83 19.51
N TYR A 151 -20.86 -6.36 20.61
CA TYR A 151 -21.67 -7.14 21.56
C TYR A 151 -21.56 -6.59 22.97
N PHE A 152 -22.57 -6.85 23.79
CA PHE A 152 -22.46 -6.77 25.25
C PHE A 152 -23.33 -7.86 25.87
N GLN A 153 -23.00 -8.28 27.10
CA GLN A 153 -23.77 -9.32 27.78
C GLN A 153 -25.16 -8.79 28.14
N ALA A 154 -26.21 -9.57 27.86
CA ALA A 154 -27.57 -9.15 28.17
C ALA A 154 -27.73 -8.97 29.70
N PRO A 155 -28.44 -7.91 30.16
CA PRO A 155 -28.74 -7.73 31.57
C PRO A 155 -29.50 -8.92 32.17
N GLU A 156 -29.44 -9.07 33.49
CA GLU A 156 -30.27 -10.06 34.18
C GLU A 156 -31.76 -9.82 33.86
N ASN A 157 -32.49 -10.92 33.59
CA ASN A 157 -33.90 -10.91 33.20
C ASN A 157 -34.22 -10.18 31.88
N PHE A 158 -33.23 -9.95 31.01
CA PHE A 158 -33.49 -9.45 29.67
C PHE A 158 -34.05 -10.57 28.77
N SER A 159 -35.31 -10.47 28.39
CA SER A 159 -36.03 -11.40 27.51
C SER A 159 -36.24 -10.81 26.11
N PRO A 160 -36.57 -11.64 25.10
CA PRO A 160 -36.88 -11.16 23.75
C PRO A 160 -37.98 -10.11 23.67
N GLU A 161 -38.94 -10.10 24.60
CA GLU A 161 -40.04 -9.12 24.63
C GLU A 161 -39.56 -7.68 24.96
N HIS A 162 -38.39 -7.55 25.58
CA HIS A 162 -37.78 -6.25 25.88
C HIS A 162 -37.00 -5.66 24.70
N LEU A 163 -36.68 -6.47 23.68
CA LEU A 163 -35.76 -6.11 22.60
C LEU A 163 -36.26 -4.90 21.79
N ASP A 164 -37.54 -4.89 21.42
CA ASP A 164 -38.14 -3.80 20.64
C ASP A 164 -38.22 -2.48 21.42
N GLY A 165 -38.47 -2.55 22.73
CA GLY A 165 -38.43 -1.40 23.62
C GLY A 165 -37.01 -0.84 23.75
N ALA A 166 -36.05 -1.73 23.99
CA ALA A 166 -34.63 -1.41 24.11
C ALA A 166 -34.07 -0.75 22.84
N GLN A 167 -34.38 -1.31 21.67
CA GLN A 167 -33.94 -0.77 20.38
C GLN A 167 -34.53 0.62 20.12
N ARG A 168 -35.84 0.80 20.32
CA ARG A 168 -36.51 2.11 20.15
C ARG A 168 -35.94 3.16 21.10
N SER A 169 -35.72 2.80 22.35
CA SER A 169 -35.12 3.69 23.35
C SER A 169 -33.71 4.10 22.94
N LEU A 170 -32.87 3.15 22.54
CA LEU A 170 -31.49 3.43 22.14
C LEU A 170 -31.42 4.30 20.88
N ASN A 171 -32.22 4.00 19.85
CA ASN A 171 -32.30 4.82 18.63
C ASN A 171 -32.75 6.26 18.93
N THR A 172 -33.70 6.43 19.86
CA THR A 172 -34.17 7.76 20.29
C THR A 172 -33.06 8.55 21.00
N SER A 173 -32.30 7.90 21.89
CA SER A 173 -31.16 8.52 22.57
C SER A 173 -30.07 8.93 21.57
N ILE A 174 -29.70 8.03 20.65
CA ILE A 174 -28.69 8.30 19.61
C ILE A 174 -29.10 9.54 18.80
N ALA A 175 -30.34 9.57 18.30
CA ALA A 175 -30.81 10.69 17.48
C ALA A 175 -30.90 12.00 18.26
N THR A 176 -31.32 11.95 19.52
CA THR A 176 -31.36 13.14 20.39
C THR A 176 -29.96 13.72 20.60
N SER A 177 -28.97 12.86 20.84
CA SER A 177 -27.57 13.25 21.01
C SER A 177 -26.95 13.79 19.72
N LEU A 178 -27.28 13.22 18.56
CA LEU A 178 -26.84 13.72 17.25
C LEU A 178 -27.47 15.08 16.91
N ARG A 179 -28.76 15.27 17.19
CA ARG A 179 -29.45 16.56 16.98
C ARG A 179 -28.89 17.68 17.84
N LYS A 180 -28.50 17.40 19.09
CA LYS A 180 -27.83 18.40 19.95
C LYS A 180 -26.51 18.90 19.35
N ALA A 181 -25.85 18.08 18.53
CA ALA A 181 -24.62 18.48 17.83
C ALA A 181 -24.91 19.25 16.52
N ASN A 182 -26.03 18.98 15.84
CA ASN A 182 -26.43 19.61 14.58
C ASN A 182 -27.92 19.99 14.58
N SER A 183 -28.22 21.28 14.81
CA SER A 183 -29.59 21.78 15.06
C SER A 183 -30.48 21.93 13.81
N SER A 184 -29.95 21.70 12.61
CA SER A 184 -30.62 21.99 11.33
C SER A 184 -31.54 20.87 10.83
N HIS A 185 -31.42 19.63 11.33
CA HIS A 185 -32.21 18.49 10.83
C HIS A 185 -33.38 18.11 11.75
N PRO A 186 -34.56 17.76 11.17
CA PRO A 186 -35.67 17.18 11.93
C PRO A 186 -35.26 15.89 12.66
N LEU A 187 -35.76 15.69 13.88
CA LEU A 187 -35.41 14.50 14.68
C LEU A 187 -35.78 13.19 13.98
N SER A 188 -36.89 13.17 13.21
CA SER A 188 -37.34 11.99 12.48
C SER A 188 -36.37 11.55 11.39
N SER A 189 -35.77 12.47 10.62
CA SER A 189 -34.76 12.10 9.62
C SER A 189 -33.47 11.63 10.30
N THR A 190 -33.02 12.32 11.35
CA THR A 190 -31.82 11.91 12.10
C THR A 190 -31.94 10.52 12.72
N VAL A 191 -33.13 10.14 13.22
CA VAL A 191 -33.40 8.77 13.71
C VAL A 191 -33.25 7.75 12.59
N VAL A 192 -33.91 7.99 11.45
CA VAL A 192 -33.94 7.04 10.32
C VAL A 192 -32.55 6.79 9.74
N ASP A 193 -31.74 7.84 9.66
CA ASP A 193 -30.39 7.76 9.09
C ASP A 193 -29.39 7.07 10.06
N ASN A 194 -29.69 6.99 11.36
CA ASN A 194 -28.76 6.50 12.39
C ASN A 194 -29.34 5.34 13.21
N LEU A 195 -30.10 4.45 12.57
CA LEU A 195 -30.67 3.29 13.24
C LEU A 195 -29.60 2.24 13.58
N VAL A 196 -29.66 1.76 14.82
CA VAL A 196 -29.07 0.48 15.21
C VAL A 196 -30.15 -0.59 15.33
N HIS A 197 -29.73 -1.81 15.05
CA HIS A 197 -30.52 -3.01 15.20
C HIS A 197 -29.94 -3.87 16.34
N LEU A 198 -30.81 -4.33 17.24
CA LEU A 198 -30.48 -5.20 18.35
C LEU A 198 -30.96 -6.62 18.05
N SER A 199 -30.12 -7.60 18.37
CA SER A 199 -30.52 -9.01 18.31
C SER A 199 -29.89 -9.78 19.47
N ILE A 200 -30.60 -10.76 20.00
CA ILE A 200 -30.08 -11.64 21.03
C ILE A 200 -29.29 -12.77 20.36
N VAL A 201 -28.05 -12.98 20.80
CA VAL A 201 -27.19 -14.07 20.36
C VAL A 201 -26.67 -14.82 21.59
N TYR A 202 -26.43 -16.12 21.44
CA TYR A 202 -25.92 -16.95 22.53
C TYR A 202 -24.46 -17.28 22.28
N GLY A 203 -23.60 -16.90 23.24
CA GLY A 203 -22.16 -17.04 23.11
C GLY A 203 -21.48 -17.18 24.46
N GLU A 204 -20.16 -17.28 24.43
CA GLU A 204 -19.32 -17.45 25.61
C GLU A 204 -18.25 -16.37 25.63
N ASN A 205 -17.85 -15.96 26.84
CA ASN A 205 -16.73 -15.04 26.98
C ASN A 205 -15.43 -15.84 26.84
N LEU A 206 -14.50 -15.33 26.02
CA LEU A 206 -13.17 -15.92 25.86
C LEU A 206 -12.36 -15.92 27.17
N TYR A 207 -12.58 -14.92 28.04
CA TYR A 207 -11.89 -14.79 29.31
C TYR A 207 -12.53 -15.65 30.40
N TYR A 208 -11.67 -16.42 31.07
CA TYR A 208 -11.95 -17.34 32.18
C TYR A 208 -12.81 -18.54 31.78
N TYR A 209 -12.34 -19.75 32.13
CA TYR A 209 -13.12 -20.97 31.94
C TYR A 209 -14.34 -20.97 32.88
N ARG A 210 -15.55 -21.07 32.31
CA ARG A 210 -16.83 -21.08 33.05
C ARG A 210 -17.62 -22.39 32.88
N GLY A 211 -16.97 -23.44 32.40
CA GLY A 211 -17.61 -24.70 31.98
C GLY A 211 -17.95 -24.68 30.48
N SER A 212 -17.80 -25.82 29.80
CA SER A 212 -17.83 -25.93 28.32
C SER A 212 -19.22 -25.95 27.68
N GLU A 213 -20.30 -25.82 28.45
CA GLU A 213 -21.67 -26.02 27.96
C GLU A 213 -22.59 -24.81 28.12
N LYS A 214 -22.19 -23.77 28.86
CA LYS A 214 -23.06 -22.65 29.19
C LYS A 214 -22.82 -21.46 28.26
N LYS A 215 -23.62 -21.38 27.20
CA LYS A 215 -23.79 -20.15 26.43
C LYS A 215 -24.66 -19.16 27.20
N PHE A 216 -24.22 -17.91 27.23
CA PHE A 216 -24.93 -16.80 27.85
C PHE A 216 -25.59 -15.93 26.78
N PRO A 217 -26.69 -15.23 27.10
CA PRO A 217 -27.30 -14.27 26.19
C PRO A 217 -26.43 -13.01 26.08
N PHE A 218 -26.16 -12.60 24.86
CA PHE A 218 -25.52 -11.34 24.48
C PHE A 218 -26.47 -10.57 23.57
N ILE A 219 -26.39 -9.25 23.65
CA ILE A 219 -27.05 -8.36 22.70
C ILE A 219 -26.02 -7.94 21.66
N LYS A 220 -26.29 -8.31 20.41
CA LYS A 220 -25.56 -7.82 19.23
C LYS A 220 -26.18 -6.50 18.80
N VAL A 221 -25.36 -5.46 18.72
CA VAL A 221 -25.72 -4.14 18.19
C VAL A 221 -25.10 -4.01 16.81
N SER A 222 -25.91 -3.88 15.76
CA SER A 222 -25.45 -3.68 14.37
C SER A 222 -26.00 -2.38 13.79
N GLY A 223 -25.24 -1.72 12.93
CA GLY A 223 -25.66 -0.47 12.30
C GLY A 223 -24.51 0.19 11.55
N THR A 224 -24.69 1.45 11.15
CA THR A 224 -23.63 2.22 10.50
C THR A 224 -22.52 2.56 11.50
N THR A 225 -21.29 2.80 11.02
CA THR A 225 -20.15 3.14 11.88
C THR A 225 -20.44 4.35 12.79
N ASN A 226 -21.12 5.37 12.26
CA ASN A 226 -21.51 6.56 13.02
C ASN A 226 -22.52 6.24 14.12
N ALA A 227 -23.59 5.50 13.78
CA ALA A 227 -24.61 5.07 14.73
C ALA A 227 -24.01 4.20 15.84
N LEU A 228 -23.09 3.29 15.52
CA LEU A 228 -22.43 2.44 16.51
C LEU A 228 -21.50 3.22 17.43
N ASN A 229 -20.76 4.21 16.91
CA ASN A 229 -19.91 5.04 17.77
C ASN A 229 -20.73 5.84 18.78
N LYS A 230 -21.92 6.32 18.39
CA LYS A 230 -22.87 6.95 19.30
C LYS A 230 -23.52 5.96 20.25
N ALA A 231 -23.94 4.79 19.77
CA ALA A 231 -24.48 3.73 20.61
C ALA A 231 -23.51 3.33 21.72
N LYS A 232 -22.20 3.22 21.44
CA LYS A 232 -21.17 2.95 22.46
C LYS A 232 -21.13 4.02 23.57
N GLN A 233 -21.34 5.29 23.22
CA GLN A 233 -21.37 6.39 24.20
C GLN A 233 -22.67 6.33 25.01
N GLU A 234 -23.81 6.20 24.36
CA GLU A 234 -25.14 6.15 25.00
C GLU A 234 -25.26 4.95 25.95
N LEU A 235 -24.83 3.76 25.54
CA LEU A 235 -24.89 2.56 26.39
C LEU A 235 -24.02 2.69 27.66
N LYS A 236 -22.91 3.42 27.58
CA LYS A 236 -22.03 3.66 28.74
C LYS A 236 -22.60 4.68 29.74
N ILE A 237 -23.35 5.67 29.24
CA ILE A 237 -23.88 6.76 30.06
C ILE A 237 -25.26 6.38 30.63
N ASN A 238 -26.14 5.93 29.74
CA ASN A 238 -27.57 5.75 30.02
C ASN A 238 -27.97 4.28 30.20
N GLY A 239 -27.09 3.33 29.88
CA GLY A 239 -27.42 1.91 29.90
C GLY A 239 -28.37 1.50 28.77
N ILE A 240 -29.06 0.37 28.96
CA ILE A 240 -30.07 -0.16 28.03
C ILE A 240 -31.40 -0.37 28.76
N LEU A 241 -32.52 -0.07 28.10
CA LEU A 241 -33.84 -0.33 28.68
C LEU A 241 -34.07 -1.84 28.81
N SER A 242 -34.45 -2.30 30.01
CA SER A 242 -34.85 -3.68 30.32
C SER A 242 -36.14 -3.65 31.13
N GLY A 243 -37.27 -4.03 30.52
CA GLY A 243 -38.60 -3.82 31.11
C GLY A 243 -38.92 -2.33 31.25
N SER A 244 -39.17 -1.86 32.47
CA SER A 244 -39.52 -0.47 32.79
C SER A 244 -38.32 0.39 33.25
N ALA A 245 -37.13 -0.19 33.42
CA ALA A 245 -35.97 0.50 33.97
C ALA A 245 -34.75 0.36 33.06
N ALA A 246 -33.82 1.31 33.14
CA ALA A 246 -32.53 1.21 32.49
C ALA A 246 -31.61 0.28 33.31
N ALA A 247 -31.03 -0.71 32.64
CA ALA A 247 -30.00 -1.58 33.17
C ALA A 247 -28.62 -1.11 32.70
N GLN A 248 -27.64 -1.12 33.62
CA GLN A 248 -26.27 -0.78 33.28
C GLN A 248 -25.65 -1.79 32.32
N VAL A 249 -24.91 -1.29 31.34
CA VAL A 249 -24.24 -2.12 30.34
C VAL A 249 -22.79 -2.32 30.76
N GLY A 250 -22.37 -3.59 30.83
CA GLY A 250 -21.00 -3.96 31.15
C GLY A 250 -20.04 -3.76 29.97
N THR A 251 -19.05 -4.63 29.87
CA THR A 251 -18.03 -4.58 28.81
C THR A 251 -18.65 -4.69 27.42
N LEU A 252 -18.21 -3.80 26.52
CA LEU A 252 -18.52 -3.88 25.09
C LEU A 252 -17.46 -4.73 24.38
N TYR A 253 -17.85 -5.90 23.90
CA TYR A 253 -16.99 -6.83 23.19
C TYR A 253 -16.93 -6.50 21.70
N GLU A 254 -15.76 -6.67 21.10
CA GLU A 254 -15.46 -6.32 19.70
C GLU A 254 -15.71 -4.85 19.34
N ALA A 255 -16.05 -3.97 20.28
CA ALA A 255 -16.41 -2.59 19.97
C ALA A 255 -15.25 -1.76 19.37
N ASN A 256 -14.00 -2.17 19.61
CA ASN A 256 -12.78 -1.45 19.21
C ASN A 256 -11.95 -2.24 18.18
N ILE A 257 -12.60 -3.03 17.33
CA ILE A 257 -11.96 -3.69 16.18
C ILE A 257 -12.42 -2.96 14.92
N ASP A 258 -11.46 -2.69 14.02
CA ASP A 258 -11.72 -1.94 12.79
C ASP A 258 -12.76 -2.63 11.90
N PRO A 259 -13.63 -1.87 11.22
CA PRO A 259 -14.67 -2.41 10.36
C PRO A 259 -14.15 -3.35 9.26
N GLU A 260 -13.00 -3.04 8.67
CA GLU A 260 -12.33 -3.83 7.63
C GLU A 260 -11.90 -5.20 8.16
N VAL A 261 -11.29 -5.24 9.34
CA VAL A 261 -10.84 -6.49 9.98
C VAL A 261 -12.02 -7.39 10.30
N LYS A 262 -13.10 -6.81 10.82
CA LYS A 262 -14.34 -7.56 11.05
C LYS A 262 -14.95 -8.05 9.76
N PHE A 263 -14.91 -7.24 8.70
CA PHE A 263 -15.41 -7.64 7.39
C PHE A 263 -14.63 -8.84 6.87
N MET A 264 -13.30 -8.79 6.91
CA MET A 264 -12.43 -9.91 6.53
C MET A 264 -12.75 -11.17 7.35
N ALA A 265 -12.80 -11.06 8.68
CA ALA A 265 -13.11 -12.18 9.55
C ALA A 265 -14.52 -12.76 9.30
N LYS A 266 -15.50 -11.92 8.95
CA LYS A 266 -16.89 -12.33 8.70
C LYS A 266 -17.09 -12.94 7.32
N SER A 267 -16.44 -12.38 6.31
CA SER A 267 -16.55 -12.80 4.91
C SER A 267 -15.64 -13.98 4.57
N GLY A 268 -14.57 -14.18 5.33
CA GLY A 268 -13.48 -15.08 4.99
C GLY A 268 -12.46 -14.46 4.04
N VAL A 269 -12.65 -13.21 3.59
CA VAL A 269 -11.70 -12.53 2.72
C VAL A 269 -10.37 -12.35 3.46
N VAL A 270 -9.32 -12.92 2.92
CA VAL A 270 -7.95 -12.79 3.39
C VAL A 270 -7.18 -11.80 2.51
N GLY A 271 -6.16 -11.13 3.05
CA GLY A 271 -5.32 -10.25 2.23
C GLY A 271 -4.62 -11.01 1.11
N CYS A 272 -4.56 -10.41 -0.08
CA CYS A 272 -4.08 -11.06 -1.31
C CYS A 272 -4.82 -12.37 -1.67
N GLY A 273 -6.00 -12.59 -1.08
CA GLY A 273 -6.88 -13.70 -1.44
C GLY A 273 -7.63 -13.41 -2.73
N TRP A 274 -8.10 -14.48 -3.38
CA TRP A 274 -8.96 -14.38 -4.53
C TRP A 274 -10.43 -14.33 -4.12
N VAL A 275 -11.18 -13.45 -4.76
CA VAL A 275 -12.63 -13.41 -4.67
C VAL A 275 -13.21 -13.50 -6.07
N GLU A 276 -14.43 -14.01 -6.16
CA GLU A 276 -15.14 -14.20 -7.42
C GLU A 276 -16.58 -13.71 -7.32
N ILE A 277 -16.97 -12.95 -8.34
CA ILE A 277 -18.34 -12.51 -8.56
C ILE A 277 -18.95 -13.40 -9.64
N PRO A 278 -19.91 -14.27 -9.31
CA PRO A 278 -20.53 -15.15 -10.29
C PRO A 278 -21.28 -14.36 -11.37
N PRO A 279 -21.49 -14.95 -12.56
CA PRO A 279 -22.22 -14.28 -13.63
C PRO A 279 -23.62 -13.85 -13.16
N ARG A 280 -24.00 -12.61 -13.48
CA ARG A 280 -25.31 -12.01 -13.17
C ARG A 280 -25.62 -11.81 -11.67
N LYS A 281 -24.66 -12.06 -10.78
CA LYS A 281 -24.80 -11.78 -9.34
C LYS A 281 -24.41 -10.36 -8.95
N GLY A 282 -23.46 -9.77 -9.67
CA GLY A 282 -23.08 -8.38 -9.50
C GLY A 282 -23.73 -7.44 -10.52
N THR A 283 -23.93 -6.17 -10.14
CA THR A 283 -24.38 -5.09 -11.01
C THR A 283 -23.17 -4.26 -11.42
N ILE A 284 -22.79 -4.30 -12.70
CA ILE A 284 -21.71 -3.46 -13.22
C ILE A 284 -22.17 -2.00 -13.27
N ILE A 285 -21.39 -1.12 -12.66
CA ILE A 285 -21.65 0.32 -12.64
C ILE A 285 -21.20 0.94 -13.96
N SER A 286 -22.04 1.78 -14.56
CA SER A 286 -21.74 2.46 -15.82
C SER A 286 -20.64 3.51 -15.61
N LYS A 287 -19.79 3.73 -16.62
CA LYS A 287 -18.65 4.67 -16.54
C LYS A 287 -19.01 6.08 -16.04
N SER A 288 -20.21 6.58 -16.36
CA SER A 288 -20.66 7.90 -15.91
C SER A 288 -21.04 7.96 -14.43
N ALA A 289 -21.31 6.82 -13.80
CA ALA A 289 -21.72 6.69 -12.40
C ALA A 289 -20.62 6.07 -11.52
N GLN A 290 -19.47 5.70 -12.10
CA GLN A 290 -18.36 5.13 -11.35
C GLN A 290 -17.81 6.13 -10.34
N SER A 291 -17.48 5.63 -9.15
CA SER A 291 -16.79 6.36 -8.10
C SER A 291 -15.28 6.12 -8.10
N SER A 292 -14.82 5.15 -8.89
CA SER A 292 -13.42 4.76 -9.03
C SER A 292 -12.91 4.89 -10.47
N ARG A 293 -11.57 4.88 -10.61
CA ARG A 293 -10.82 4.84 -11.86
C ARG A 293 -10.54 3.41 -12.35
N CYS A 294 -11.04 2.38 -11.65
CA CYS A 294 -10.85 1.00 -12.08
C CYS A 294 -11.56 0.75 -13.41
N GLN A 295 -11.06 -0.18 -14.21
CA GLN A 295 -11.73 -0.56 -15.46
C GLN A 295 -13.11 -1.16 -15.20
N ILE A 296 -13.26 -1.89 -14.09
CA ILE A 296 -14.51 -2.51 -13.65
C ILE A 296 -14.88 -1.97 -12.28
N GLU A 297 -16.09 -1.43 -12.16
CA GLU A 297 -16.72 -1.16 -10.87
C GLU A 297 -18.03 -1.97 -10.81
N VAL A 298 -18.19 -2.76 -9.77
CA VAL A 298 -19.29 -3.72 -9.66
C VAL A 298 -19.84 -3.74 -8.24
N GLU A 299 -21.14 -3.62 -8.10
CA GLU A 299 -21.84 -3.78 -6.84
C GLU A 299 -22.28 -5.23 -6.66
N ILE A 300 -22.02 -5.81 -5.48
CA ILE A 300 -22.43 -7.17 -5.13
C ILE A 300 -22.86 -7.25 -3.66
N LYS A 301 -23.80 -8.14 -3.35
CA LYS A 301 -24.16 -8.45 -1.96
C LYS A 301 -23.18 -9.46 -1.37
N LEU A 302 -22.81 -9.28 -0.11
CA LEU A 302 -21.88 -10.18 0.57
C LEU A 302 -22.23 -11.68 0.45
N PRO A 303 -23.49 -12.14 0.56
CA PRO A 303 -23.83 -13.56 0.42
C PRO A 303 -23.61 -14.14 -0.98
N ASP A 304 -23.53 -13.30 -2.01
CA ASP A 304 -23.32 -13.72 -3.40
C ASP A 304 -21.83 -13.67 -3.81
N LEU A 305 -20.96 -13.08 -2.97
CA LEU A 305 -19.51 -13.04 -3.21
C LEU A 305 -18.88 -14.38 -2.84
N LEU A 306 -18.19 -15.01 -3.78
CA LEU A 306 -17.41 -16.21 -3.51
C LEU A 306 -16.02 -15.79 -3.04
N VAL A 307 -15.56 -16.40 -1.94
CA VAL A 307 -14.22 -16.19 -1.40
C VAL A 307 -13.49 -17.52 -1.49
N HIS A 308 -12.30 -17.49 -2.08
CA HIS A 308 -11.49 -18.69 -2.30
C HIS A 308 -10.34 -18.74 -1.32
N ASP A 309 -10.11 -19.92 -0.74
CA ASP A 309 -8.92 -20.17 0.05
C ASP A 309 -7.68 -20.13 -0.86
N PRO A 310 -6.54 -19.58 -0.40
CA PRO A 310 -5.33 -19.41 -1.21
C PRO A 310 -4.57 -20.73 -1.40
N GLU A 311 -5.25 -21.73 -1.96
CA GLU A 311 -4.77 -23.10 -2.17
C GLU A 311 -5.08 -23.55 -3.60
N GLY A 312 -4.32 -24.54 -4.09
CA GLY A 312 -4.55 -25.10 -5.42
C GLY A 312 -4.46 -24.05 -6.54
N GLU A 313 -5.52 -23.94 -7.34
CA GLU A 313 -5.61 -22.98 -8.46
C GLU A 313 -5.74 -21.51 -7.99
N TRP A 314 -6.03 -21.26 -6.72
CA TRP A 314 -6.19 -19.94 -6.12
C TRP A 314 -4.98 -19.50 -5.29
N ALA A 315 -3.89 -20.27 -5.34
CA ALA A 315 -2.60 -19.90 -4.76
C ALA A 315 -1.75 -19.02 -5.70
N ASP A 316 -2.22 -18.78 -6.92
CA ASP A 316 -1.53 -17.95 -7.91
C ASP A 316 -1.61 -16.45 -7.56
N VAL A 317 -0.72 -15.67 -8.17
CA VAL A 317 -0.64 -14.22 -7.99
C VAL A 317 -1.08 -13.56 -9.29
N ALA A 318 -1.95 -12.54 -9.19
CA ALA A 318 -2.37 -11.77 -10.34
C ALA A 318 -1.19 -10.97 -10.94
N PRO A 319 -1.26 -10.57 -12.22
CA PRO A 319 -0.23 -9.72 -12.84
C PRO A 319 -0.30 -8.27 -12.30
N ILE A 320 0.25 -8.07 -11.11
CA ILE A 320 0.30 -6.80 -10.39
C ILE A 320 1.22 -5.82 -11.12
N ARG A 321 0.77 -4.59 -11.36
CA ARG A 321 1.64 -3.49 -11.84
C ARG A 321 2.30 -2.78 -10.68
N THR A 322 3.62 -2.85 -10.61
CA THR A 322 4.41 -2.10 -9.62
C THR A 322 5.12 -0.94 -10.29
N LEU A 323 4.85 0.28 -9.82
CA LEU A 323 5.53 1.51 -10.24
C LEU A 323 6.59 1.87 -9.19
N SER A 324 7.86 1.83 -9.59
CA SER A 324 8.97 2.40 -8.83
C SER A 324 9.30 3.79 -9.37
N PHE A 325 9.50 4.76 -8.49
CA PHE A 325 9.88 6.12 -8.90
C PHE A 325 10.83 6.79 -7.91
N ASP A 326 11.50 7.84 -8.38
CA ASP A 326 12.51 8.65 -7.67
C ASP A 326 12.47 10.08 -8.25
N ILE A 327 12.56 11.11 -7.40
CA ILE A 327 12.56 12.51 -7.83
C ILE A 327 13.92 13.19 -7.62
N GLU A 328 14.20 14.16 -8.48
CA GLU A 328 15.29 15.11 -8.29
C GLU A 328 14.76 16.54 -8.21
N CYS A 329 15.36 17.33 -7.31
CA CYS A 329 14.94 18.71 -7.02
C CYS A 329 16.11 19.67 -7.22
N MET A 330 15.83 20.86 -7.77
CA MET A 330 16.83 21.92 -7.89
C MET A 330 16.85 22.79 -6.62
N GLY A 331 17.65 22.39 -5.64
CA GLY A 331 17.79 23.10 -4.37
C GLY A 331 18.68 24.36 -4.42
N ARG A 332 18.53 25.21 -3.41
CA ARG A 332 19.47 26.30 -3.10
C ARG A 332 20.77 25.76 -2.50
N ARG A 333 21.91 26.40 -2.81
CA ARG A 333 23.23 25.94 -2.34
C ARG A 333 23.31 25.88 -0.81
N GLY A 334 23.75 24.74 -0.28
CA GLY A 334 23.96 24.52 1.16
C GLY A 334 22.68 24.36 1.97
N VAL A 335 21.50 24.31 1.33
CA VAL A 335 20.21 24.14 1.97
C VAL A 335 19.56 22.87 1.43
N PHE A 336 18.93 22.10 2.30
CA PHE A 336 18.13 20.94 1.87
C PHE A 336 16.91 21.41 1.07
N PRO A 337 16.51 20.72 -0.02
CA PRO A 337 15.39 21.17 -0.85
C PRO A 337 14.11 21.43 -0.05
N ASP A 338 13.46 22.55 -0.34
CA ASP A 338 12.19 22.98 0.25
C ASP A 338 11.12 23.09 -0.84
N ALA A 339 10.07 22.27 -0.76
CA ALA A 339 8.99 22.24 -1.74
C ALA A 339 8.28 23.60 -1.95
N SER A 340 8.37 24.51 -0.99
CA SER A 340 7.82 25.88 -1.11
C SER A 340 8.57 26.76 -2.10
N GLU A 341 9.84 26.48 -2.36
CA GLU A 341 10.72 27.30 -3.21
C GLU A 341 11.33 26.47 -4.34
N ASP A 342 11.90 25.32 -4.01
CA ASP A 342 12.79 24.54 -4.86
C ASP A 342 11.99 23.57 -5.78
N PRO A 343 12.13 23.69 -7.11
CA PRO A 343 11.33 22.95 -8.09
C PRO A 343 11.73 21.46 -8.19
N VAL A 344 10.76 20.62 -8.58
CA VAL A 344 11.01 19.23 -8.98
C VAL A 344 11.42 19.26 -10.44
N ILE A 345 12.58 18.72 -10.76
CA ILE A 345 13.19 18.83 -12.09
C ILE A 345 13.20 17.53 -12.87
N GLN A 346 13.18 16.39 -12.19
CA GLN A 346 13.13 15.08 -12.83
C GLN A 346 12.29 14.11 -12.00
N ILE A 347 11.54 13.24 -12.67
CA ILE A 347 10.82 12.13 -12.05
C ILE A 347 11.04 10.88 -12.90
N ALA A 348 11.94 10.01 -12.42
CA ALA A 348 12.26 8.75 -13.07
C ALA A 348 11.24 7.68 -12.65
N ASN A 349 10.79 6.87 -13.61
CA ASN A 349 9.79 5.82 -13.37
C ASN A 349 10.17 4.53 -14.07
N MET A 350 9.85 3.42 -13.41
CA MET A 350 9.74 2.12 -14.06
C MET A 350 8.51 1.38 -13.62
N VAL A 351 7.87 0.72 -14.56
CA VAL A 351 6.70 -0.12 -14.32
C VAL A 351 6.99 -1.52 -14.81
N LYS A 352 6.73 -2.50 -13.96
CA LYS A 352 6.82 -3.92 -14.28
C LYS A 352 5.56 -4.63 -13.80
N VAL A 353 5.24 -5.69 -14.52
CA VAL A 353 4.21 -6.64 -14.13
C VAL A 353 4.85 -7.80 -13.37
N GLU A 354 4.24 -8.21 -12.26
CA GLU A 354 4.69 -9.38 -11.51
C GLU A 354 4.73 -10.63 -12.40
N GLY A 355 5.80 -11.42 -12.28
CA GLY A 355 6.06 -12.59 -13.13
C GLY A 355 6.83 -12.30 -14.42
N GLU A 356 6.92 -11.06 -14.88
CA GLU A 356 7.77 -10.70 -16.03
C GLU A 356 9.25 -10.61 -15.61
N SER A 357 10.19 -10.72 -16.57
CA SER A 357 11.63 -10.56 -16.26
C SER A 357 12.03 -9.10 -16.20
N GLU A 358 11.53 -8.29 -17.13
CA GLU A 358 11.93 -6.90 -17.35
C GLU A 358 10.74 -5.94 -17.14
N PRO A 359 10.99 -4.69 -16.73
CA PRO A 359 9.96 -3.65 -16.77
C PRO A 359 9.57 -3.32 -18.22
N PHE A 360 8.28 -3.09 -18.44
CA PHE A 360 7.73 -2.73 -19.76
C PHE A 360 7.68 -1.21 -19.98
N ILE A 361 7.73 -0.41 -18.90
CA ILE A 361 7.88 1.05 -18.97
C ILE A 361 9.18 1.45 -18.28
N ARG A 362 9.97 2.24 -18.98
CA ARG A 362 11.11 3.01 -18.43
C ARG A 362 10.99 4.42 -18.99
N ASN A 363 10.62 5.38 -18.15
CA ASN A 363 10.53 6.77 -18.60
C ASN A 363 11.06 7.74 -17.54
N CYS A 364 11.35 8.96 -17.97
CA CYS A 364 11.61 10.05 -17.06
C CYS A 364 10.96 11.34 -17.55
N PHE A 365 10.23 11.99 -16.65
CA PHE A 365 9.76 13.36 -16.83
C PHE A 365 10.91 14.32 -16.50
N VAL A 366 11.16 15.31 -17.34
CA VAL A 366 12.32 16.20 -17.24
C VAL A 366 11.91 17.64 -17.50
N LEU A 367 12.22 18.52 -16.55
CA LEU A 367 12.10 19.95 -16.75
C LEU A 367 13.20 20.45 -17.69
N GLY A 368 12.80 20.98 -18.85
CA GLY A 368 13.68 21.43 -19.92
C GLY A 368 14.03 20.32 -20.92
N THR A 369 14.96 20.64 -21.82
CA THR A 369 15.38 19.70 -22.87
C THR A 369 16.38 18.67 -22.37
N CYS A 370 16.37 17.44 -22.86
CA CYS A 370 17.33 16.44 -22.41
C CYS A 370 17.79 15.53 -23.55
N ALA A 371 19.10 15.26 -23.59
CA ALA A 371 19.66 14.31 -24.54
C ALA A 371 19.03 12.92 -24.34
N PRO A 372 18.76 12.16 -25.40
CA PRO A 372 18.14 10.83 -25.30
C PRO A 372 18.94 9.88 -24.40
N VAL A 373 18.23 9.02 -23.66
CA VAL A 373 18.83 7.92 -22.87
C VAL A 373 18.44 6.61 -23.53
N ILE A 374 19.43 5.76 -23.84
CA ILE A 374 19.17 4.47 -24.50
C ILE A 374 18.31 3.61 -23.58
N GLY A 375 17.23 3.02 -24.13
CA GLY A 375 16.35 2.12 -23.39
C GLY A 375 15.34 2.81 -22.46
N SER A 376 15.29 4.15 -22.43
CA SER A 376 14.34 4.92 -21.63
C SER A 376 13.66 6.02 -22.45
N GLU A 377 12.36 6.18 -22.27
CA GLU A 377 11.57 7.27 -22.83
C GLU A 377 11.82 8.57 -22.04
N ILE A 378 12.22 9.64 -22.71
CA ILE A 378 12.45 10.95 -22.08
C ILE A 378 11.31 11.89 -22.44
N ILE A 379 10.53 12.29 -21.43
CA ILE A 379 9.37 13.16 -21.55
C ILE A 379 9.79 14.56 -21.09
N GLN A 380 10.05 15.45 -22.04
CA GLN A 380 10.56 16.80 -21.79
C GLN A 380 9.40 17.79 -21.55
N CYS A 381 9.49 18.59 -20.49
CA CYS A 381 8.47 19.55 -20.07
C CYS A 381 9.06 20.98 -20.01
N GLU A 382 8.36 21.99 -20.52
CA GLU A 382 8.95 23.33 -20.67
C GLU A 382 8.84 24.23 -19.42
N SER A 383 7.87 23.99 -18.53
CA SER A 383 7.61 24.85 -17.35
C SER A 383 6.86 24.12 -16.24
N GLU A 384 7.13 24.50 -14.98
CA GLU A 384 6.35 24.07 -13.81
C GLU A 384 5.00 24.81 -13.63
N LYS A 385 4.74 25.90 -14.36
CA LYS A 385 3.55 26.75 -14.20
C LYS A 385 2.96 27.17 -15.56
N ASN A 386 1.73 26.75 -15.90
CA ASN A 386 0.77 27.56 -16.66
C ASN A 386 -0.67 27.02 -16.82
N TYR A 387 -1.61 27.74 -16.20
CA TYR A 387 -3.08 27.60 -16.18
C TYR A 387 -3.75 27.00 -17.44
N TRP A 388 -4.70 26.08 -17.20
CA TRP A 388 -5.71 25.60 -18.14
C TRP A 388 -6.64 26.74 -18.58
N LYS A 389 -6.58 27.14 -19.85
CA LYS A 389 -7.69 27.81 -20.54
C LYS A 389 -8.57 26.70 -21.13
N SER A 390 -9.81 26.67 -20.65
CA SER A 390 -10.86 25.69 -20.95
C SER A 390 -10.80 25.06 -22.35
N LEU A 391 -10.89 23.73 -22.41
CA LEU A 391 -11.45 22.97 -23.53
C LEU A 391 -12.65 23.72 -24.10
N LEU A 392 -12.46 24.31 -25.28
CA LEU A 392 -13.43 24.54 -26.36
C LEU A 392 -12.73 25.43 -27.40
N GLU A 393 -11.83 24.85 -28.18
CA GLU A 393 -11.77 25.06 -29.64
C GLU A 393 -10.70 24.17 -30.26
N LEU A 394 -11.09 23.57 -31.38
CA LEU A 394 -10.45 22.48 -32.10
C LEU A 394 -9.17 22.92 -32.82
N SER A 395 -8.36 21.89 -33.12
CA SER A 395 -7.27 21.87 -34.10
C SER A 395 -5.91 22.41 -33.62
N SER A 396 -4.92 21.51 -33.64
CA SER A 396 -3.48 21.81 -33.56
C SER A 396 -3.03 22.39 -32.21
N VAL A 397 -3.18 21.63 -31.12
CA VAL A 397 -2.82 22.11 -29.77
C VAL A 397 -1.51 21.48 -29.31
N HIS A 398 -0.45 22.28 -29.32
CA HIS A 398 0.80 22.03 -28.59
C HIS A 398 0.46 21.92 -27.10
N PHE A 399 0.53 20.70 -26.56
CA PHE A 399 0.17 20.40 -25.18
C PHE A 399 1.39 20.68 -24.29
N PHE A 400 1.43 21.86 -23.66
CA PHE A 400 2.53 22.24 -22.76
C PHE A 400 2.33 21.55 -21.40
N LEU A 401 3.10 20.48 -21.19
CA LEU A 401 2.97 19.53 -20.09
C LEU A 401 3.82 19.96 -18.88
N TYR A 402 3.23 19.91 -17.69
CA TYR A 402 3.90 20.14 -16.40
C TYR A 402 4.53 18.83 -15.91
N ASP A 403 5.74 18.81 -15.36
CA ASP A 403 6.36 17.55 -14.91
C ASP A 403 5.50 16.78 -13.88
N ILE A 404 5.12 17.43 -12.75
CA ILE A 404 4.38 16.75 -11.69
C ILE A 404 2.90 16.47 -12.02
N ASN A 405 2.25 17.30 -12.85
CA ASN A 405 0.86 17.04 -13.25
C ASN A 405 0.79 15.95 -14.33
N THR A 406 1.73 15.95 -15.27
CA THR A 406 1.83 14.91 -16.30
C THR A 406 2.22 13.60 -15.66
N TRP A 407 3.13 13.60 -14.68
CA TRP A 407 3.42 12.43 -13.87
C TRP A 407 2.17 11.91 -13.14
N ALA A 408 1.35 12.80 -12.56
CA ALA A 408 0.10 12.38 -11.92
C ALA A 408 -0.91 11.77 -12.92
N GLU A 409 -1.01 12.29 -14.15
CA GLU A 409 -1.79 11.67 -15.23
C GLU A 409 -1.21 10.32 -15.66
N PHE A 410 0.11 10.21 -15.74
CA PHE A 410 0.81 8.96 -16.01
C PHE A 410 0.48 7.91 -14.97
N VAL A 411 0.55 8.23 -13.66
CA VAL A 411 0.14 7.33 -12.57
C VAL A 411 -1.32 6.90 -12.73
N ARG A 412 -2.22 7.82 -13.09
CA ARG A 412 -3.63 7.50 -13.34
C ARG A 412 -3.85 6.58 -14.55
N THR A 413 -3.09 6.79 -15.61
CA THR A 413 -3.22 6.05 -16.90
C THR A 413 -2.60 4.66 -16.80
N VAL A 414 -1.39 4.54 -16.24
CA VAL A 414 -0.73 3.26 -15.97
C VAL A 414 -1.52 2.41 -14.99
N ASP A 415 -2.22 3.06 -14.06
CA ASP A 415 -3.01 2.43 -12.99
C ASP A 415 -2.21 1.40 -12.18
N PRO A 416 -1.07 1.76 -11.54
CA PRO A 416 -0.25 0.82 -10.78
C PRO A 416 -0.95 0.35 -9.50
N ASP A 417 -0.81 -0.93 -9.17
CA ASP A 417 -1.35 -1.51 -7.95
C ASP A 417 -0.47 -1.19 -6.74
N ILE A 418 0.85 -1.16 -6.95
CA ILE A 418 1.86 -0.87 -5.94
C ILE A 418 2.69 0.35 -6.37
N LEU A 419 2.86 1.31 -5.46
CA LEU A 419 3.82 2.40 -5.56
C LEU A 419 5.01 2.07 -4.66
N THR A 420 6.21 2.02 -5.23
CA THR A 420 7.45 1.71 -4.52
C THR A 420 8.57 2.68 -4.87
N GLY A 421 9.66 2.58 -4.11
CA GLY A 421 10.80 3.48 -4.16
C GLY A 421 11.57 3.40 -2.84
N TYR A 422 12.61 4.23 -2.71
CA TYR A 422 13.44 4.28 -1.51
C TYR A 422 13.21 5.60 -0.79
N ASN A 423 12.58 5.57 0.40
CA ASN A 423 12.22 6.76 1.18
C ASN A 423 11.09 7.63 0.61
N ILE A 424 10.25 7.06 -0.26
CA ILE A 424 9.12 7.75 -0.90
C ILE A 424 8.08 8.28 0.10
N LEU A 425 7.93 7.65 1.26
CA LEU A 425 6.94 8.08 2.28
C LEU A 425 7.40 9.33 3.03
N ASN A 426 8.70 9.51 3.23
CA ASN A 426 9.22 10.62 4.02
C ASN A 426 9.74 11.78 3.15
N PHE A 427 10.07 11.53 1.88
CA PHE A 427 10.60 12.54 0.97
C PHE A 427 9.76 12.71 -0.30
N ASP A 428 9.80 11.76 -1.24
CA ASP A 428 9.29 11.98 -2.61
C ASP A 428 7.81 12.35 -2.67
N LEU A 429 6.91 11.52 -2.11
CA LEU A 429 5.47 11.78 -2.14
C LEU A 429 5.08 13.06 -1.37
N PRO A 430 5.54 13.29 -0.12
CA PRO A 430 5.29 14.55 0.55
C PRO A 430 5.77 15.76 -0.25
N TYR A 431 6.97 15.69 -0.84
CA TYR A 431 7.56 16.78 -1.60
C TYR A 431 6.72 17.10 -2.85
N ILE A 432 6.32 16.09 -3.63
CA ILE A 432 5.44 16.26 -4.80
C ILE A 432 4.11 16.89 -4.37
N LEU A 433 3.48 16.39 -3.31
CA LEU A 433 2.17 16.88 -2.86
C LEU A 433 2.25 18.32 -2.32
N ASP A 434 3.29 18.66 -1.56
CA ASP A 434 3.47 20.01 -1.03
C ASP A 434 3.85 21.00 -2.13
N ARG A 435 4.71 20.59 -3.09
CA ARG A 435 5.02 21.39 -4.28
C ARG A 435 3.77 21.66 -5.11
N ALA A 436 2.92 20.64 -5.30
CA ALA A 436 1.65 20.80 -6.01
C ALA A 436 0.71 21.80 -5.33
N LYS A 437 0.66 21.85 -3.99
CA LYS A 437 -0.12 22.85 -3.26
C LYS A 437 0.40 24.26 -3.54
N VAL A 438 1.72 24.45 -3.51
CA VAL A 438 2.38 25.74 -3.79
C VAL A 438 2.09 26.22 -5.21
N LEU A 439 2.14 25.30 -6.17
CA LEU A 439 1.84 25.54 -7.58
C LEU A 439 0.33 25.61 -7.88
N LYS A 440 -0.54 25.36 -6.89
CA LYS A 440 -2.01 25.32 -7.00
C LYS A 440 -2.51 24.29 -8.03
N LEU A 441 -1.93 23.09 -7.99
CA LEU A 441 -2.25 21.95 -8.86
C LEU A 441 -2.96 20.83 -8.07
N PRO A 442 -4.26 20.98 -7.74
CA PRO A 442 -4.98 20.01 -6.90
C PRO A 442 -5.15 18.63 -7.56
N SER A 443 -5.10 18.56 -8.89
CA SER A 443 -5.15 17.30 -9.66
C SER A 443 -3.99 16.35 -9.36
N VAL A 444 -2.83 16.87 -8.94
CA VAL A 444 -1.67 16.04 -8.55
C VAL A 444 -2.00 15.22 -7.31
N ALA A 445 -2.79 15.75 -6.37
CA ALA A 445 -3.19 15.00 -5.19
C ALA A 445 -4.15 13.83 -5.52
N MET A 446 -4.76 13.79 -6.70
CA MET A 446 -5.70 12.75 -7.13
C MET A 446 -4.97 11.51 -7.70
N LEU A 447 -4.03 10.94 -6.93
CA LEU A 447 -3.23 9.76 -7.31
C LEU A 447 -3.98 8.43 -7.11
N GLY A 448 -4.93 8.39 -6.17
CA GLY A 448 -5.71 7.19 -5.87
C GLY A 448 -6.67 6.78 -6.97
N ARG A 449 -7.26 5.59 -6.78
CA ARG A 449 -8.35 5.08 -7.64
C ARG A 449 -9.69 5.72 -7.33
N GLN A 450 -9.90 6.35 -6.17
CA GLN A 450 -11.13 7.09 -5.87
C GLN A 450 -11.15 8.45 -6.59
N LEU A 451 -12.27 8.79 -7.22
CA LEU A 451 -12.41 10.02 -8.01
C LEU A 451 -12.60 11.28 -7.15
N ASP A 452 -13.14 11.12 -5.95
CA ASP A 452 -13.56 12.19 -5.05
C ASP A 452 -12.62 12.40 -3.85
N ARG A 453 -11.52 11.63 -3.78
CA ARG A 453 -10.63 11.63 -2.62
C ARG A 453 -9.19 11.95 -2.98
N ALA A 454 -8.72 13.10 -2.50
CA ALA A 454 -7.34 13.53 -2.63
C ALA A 454 -6.42 12.76 -1.67
N SER A 455 -5.23 12.46 -2.16
CA SER A 455 -4.13 11.88 -1.38
C SER A 455 -3.54 12.94 -0.47
N GLY A 456 -3.23 12.57 0.77
CA GLY A 456 -2.73 13.50 1.77
C GLY A 456 -1.78 12.84 2.74
N VAL A 457 -0.81 13.62 3.21
CA VAL A 457 0.15 13.22 4.23
C VAL A 457 -0.47 13.40 5.62
N ARG A 458 -0.31 12.40 6.48
CA ARG A 458 -0.65 12.48 7.91
C ARG A 458 0.51 11.96 8.74
N ASP A 459 0.73 12.59 9.88
CA ASP A 459 1.68 12.08 10.86
C ASP A 459 1.07 10.89 11.62
N ALA A 460 1.79 9.78 11.63
CA ALA A 460 1.46 8.53 12.31
C ALA A 460 2.51 8.29 13.41
N PRO A 461 2.27 8.74 14.66
CA PRO A 461 3.19 8.49 15.75
C PRO A 461 3.16 7.01 16.14
N ILE A 462 4.30 6.33 16.00
CA ILE A 462 4.48 4.94 16.43
C ILE A 462 5.40 4.93 17.65
N SER A 463 4.93 4.35 18.74
CA SER A 463 5.73 4.14 19.94
C SER A 463 5.63 2.69 20.39
N SER A 464 6.77 1.99 20.42
CA SER A 464 6.86 0.67 21.03
C SER A 464 8.20 0.50 21.75
N LYS A 465 8.23 -0.39 22.75
CA LYS A 465 9.47 -0.69 23.49
C LYS A 465 10.58 -1.24 22.59
N GLN A 466 10.21 -1.94 21.51
CA GLN A 466 11.14 -2.58 20.58
C GLN A 466 11.64 -1.63 19.49
N MET A 467 10.79 -0.73 18.98
CA MET A 467 11.11 0.17 17.86
C MET A 467 11.44 1.61 18.29
N GLY A 468 11.25 1.94 19.58
CA GLY A 468 11.35 3.29 20.09
C GLY A 468 10.13 4.15 19.74
N SER A 469 10.22 5.45 19.99
CA SER A 469 9.22 6.44 19.58
C SER A 469 9.68 7.12 18.30
N ARG A 470 8.89 7.01 17.24
CA ARG A 470 9.14 7.63 15.93
C ARG A 470 7.84 8.23 15.41
N VAL A 471 7.92 9.37 14.72
CA VAL A 471 6.78 9.90 13.96
C VAL A 471 7.01 9.50 12.52
N ASN A 472 6.22 8.55 12.03
CA ASN A 472 6.24 8.16 10.63
C ASN A 472 5.28 9.05 9.86
N LYS A 473 5.58 9.30 8.59
CA LYS A 473 4.59 9.87 7.67
C LYS A 473 3.79 8.75 7.03
N SER A 474 2.49 8.97 6.95
CA SER A 474 1.53 8.09 6.31
C SER A 474 0.88 8.85 5.15
N ILE A 475 0.64 8.17 4.04
CA ILE A 475 0.01 8.77 2.87
C ILE A 475 -1.09 7.85 2.39
N ASP A 476 -2.30 8.40 2.33
CA ASP A 476 -3.45 7.67 1.84
C ASP A 476 -3.57 7.81 0.32
N ILE A 477 -3.32 6.72 -0.41
CA ILE A 477 -3.58 6.62 -1.85
C ILE A 477 -4.60 5.49 -2.06
N HIS A 478 -5.89 5.85 -2.00
CA HIS A 478 -6.99 4.90 -1.97
C HIS A 478 -6.99 3.92 -3.15
N GLY A 479 -7.08 2.62 -2.87
CA GLY A 479 -7.09 1.54 -3.87
C GLY A 479 -5.71 1.18 -4.44
N ARG A 480 -4.62 1.79 -3.94
CA ARG A 480 -3.23 1.44 -4.26
C ARG A 480 -2.47 1.15 -2.98
N VAL A 481 -1.47 0.28 -3.06
CA VAL A 481 -0.58 -0.03 -1.94
C VAL A 481 0.71 0.77 -2.07
N ILE A 482 1.18 1.37 -0.97
CA ILE A 482 2.50 1.98 -0.92
C ILE A 482 3.46 1.00 -0.25
N PHE A 483 4.55 0.69 -0.93
CA PHE A 483 5.60 -0.21 -0.47
C PHE A 483 6.95 0.51 -0.51
N ASP A 484 7.29 1.21 0.57
CA ASP A 484 8.58 1.92 0.69
C ASP A 484 9.67 0.96 1.15
N VAL A 485 10.68 0.75 0.31
CA VAL A 485 11.73 -0.23 0.55
C VAL A 485 12.60 0.14 1.75
N LEU A 486 12.76 1.43 2.07
CA LEU A 486 13.49 1.84 3.28
C LEU A 486 12.80 1.32 4.55
N GLN A 487 11.47 1.30 4.57
CA GLN A 487 10.70 0.81 5.70
C GLN A 487 10.88 -0.69 5.95
N VAL A 488 11.00 -1.46 4.88
CA VAL A 488 11.32 -2.89 4.96
C VAL A 488 12.72 -3.11 5.53
N PHE A 489 13.72 -2.35 5.07
CA PHE A 489 15.06 -2.47 5.63
C PHE A 489 15.13 -2.10 7.11
N LEU A 490 14.41 -1.05 7.52
CA LEU A 490 14.38 -0.60 8.92
C LEU A 490 13.66 -1.58 9.86
N SER A 491 12.74 -2.40 9.34
CA SER A 491 11.98 -3.39 10.12
C SER A 491 12.69 -4.74 10.20
N ASP A 492 13.19 -5.24 9.07
CA ASP A 492 13.67 -6.62 8.96
C ASP A 492 15.18 -6.78 9.17
N TYR A 493 15.96 -5.71 8.98
CA TYR A 493 17.42 -5.77 9.01
C TYR A 493 18.02 -4.84 10.07
N LYS A 494 19.17 -5.25 10.64
CA LYS A 494 19.96 -4.44 11.59
C LYS A 494 21.27 -4.02 10.94
N LEU A 495 21.23 -2.97 10.15
CA LEU A 495 22.37 -2.44 9.41
C LEU A 495 23.04 -1.27 10.16
N ARG A 496 24.32 -1.03 9.85
CA ARG A 496 25.06 0.14 10.39
C ARG A 496 24.63 1.46 9.75
N SER A 497 24.21 1.41 8.48
CA SER A 497 23.71 2.55 7.71
C SER A 497 22.56 2.07 6.81
N TYR A 498 21.54 2.91 6.69
CA TYR A 498 20.37 2.70 5.83
C TYR A 498 20.33 3.71 4.68
N THR A 499 21.48 4.26 4.28
CA THR A 499 21.54 5.00 3.01
C THR A 499 21.41 4.03 1.85
N LEU A 500 20.75 4.45 0.77
CA LEU A 500 20.54 3.59 -0.41
C LEU A 500 21.88 3.03 -0.94
N ASN A 501 22.94 3.83 -0.93
CA ASN A 501 24.28 3.40 -1.33
C ASN A 501 24.84 2.30 -0.41
N SER A 502 24.74 2.46 0.93
CA SER A 502 25.23 1.45 1.87
C SER A 502 24.45 0.13 1.78
N VAL A 503 23.13 0.22 1.64
CA VAL A 503 22.25 -0.96 1.49
C VAL A 503 22.52 -1.64 0.15
N SER A 504 22.65 -0.85 -0.92
CA SER A 504 23.00 -1.35 -2.26
C SER A 504 24.34 -2.07 -2.26
N TYR A 505 25.36 -1.53 -1.61
CA TYR A 505 26.66 -2.19 -1.52
C TYR A 505 26.60 -3.47 -0.67
N HIS A 506 25.86 -3.44 0.44
CA HIS A 506 25.74 -4.59 1.34
C HIS A 506 25.10 -5.81 0.68
N PHE A 507 24.02 -5.63 -0.09
CA PHE A 507 23.30 -6.73 -0.74
C PHE A 507 23.77 -7.00 -2.18
N LEU A 508 24.11 -5.92 -2.89
CA LEU A 508 24.49 -5.84 -4.32
C LEU A 508 25.93 -6.10 -4.67
N LEU A 509 26.82 -5.74 -3.74
CA LEU A 509 28.22 -5.48 -4.07
C LEU A 509 28.38 -4.39 -5.15
N GLU A 510 27.36 -3.56 -5.34
CA GLU A 510 27.32 -2.43 -6.27
C GLU A 510 27.22 -1.13 -5.49
N GLN A 511 28.02 -0.14 -5.89
CA GLN A 511 27.95 1.22 -5.33
C GLN A 511 27.12 2.11 -6.23
N LYS A 512 26.33 2.99 -5.59
CA LYS A 512 25.64 4.08 -6.29
C LYS A 512 26.68 5.14 -6.68
N GLU A 513 26.65 5.63 -7.91
CA GLU A 513 27.50 6.75 -8.35
C GLU A 513 26.85 8.07 -7.89
N ASP A 514 26.96 8.39 -6.61
CA ASP A 514 26.26 9.54 -6.02
C ASP A 514 26.64 10.87 -6.70
N VAL A 515 25.66 11.54 -7.31
CA VAL A 515 25.74 12.95 -7.69
C VAL A 515 25.48 13.78 -6.44
N GLU A 516 26.43 14.63 -6.05
CA GLU A 516 26.26 15.48 -4.88
C GLU A 516 25.10 16.46 -5.10
N HIS A 517 24.20 16.57 -4.13
CA HIS A 517 23.03 17.46 -4.22
C HIS A 517 23.40 18.93 -4.52
N SER A 518 24.62 19.35 -4.17
CA SER A 518 25.13 20.70 -4.40
C SER A 518 25.37 21.02 -5.88
N ILE A 519 25.63 20.01 -6.72
CA ILE A 519 25.91 20.19 -8.16
C ILE A 519 24.69 19.99 -9.05
N ILE A 520 23.60 19.39 -8.54
CA ILE A 520 22.36 19.14 -9.30
C ILE A 520 21.83 20.42 -9.93
N SER A 521 21.80 21.52 -9.17
CA SER A 521 21.29 22.81 -9.66
C SER A 521 22.17 23.41 -10.76
N ASP A 522 23.47 23.12 -10.75
CA ASP A 522 24.38 23.61 -11.79
C ASP A 522 24.29 22.73 -13.05
N LEU A 523 24.10 21.42 -12.89
CA LEU A 523 23.82 20.49 -14.00
C LEU A 523 22.47 20.81 -14.67
N GLN A 524 21.43 21.10 -13.88
CA GLN A 524 20.11 21.43 -14.42
C GLN A 524 20.14 22.70 -15.29
N ARG A 525 20.92 23.71 -14.87
CA ARG A 525 21.11 24.98 -15.60
C ARG A 525 22.02 24.86 -16.82
N GLY A 526 22.71 23.73 -16.99
CA GLY A 526 23.59 23.45 -18.12
C GLY A 526 22.83 23.14 -19.41
N ASP A 527 23.46 22.37 -20.28
CA ASP A 527 22.86 21.91 -21.53
C ASP A 527 22.03 20.62 -21.35
N GLU A 528 21.52 20.10 -22.45
CA GLU A 528 20.75 18.85 -22.48
C GLU A 528 21.56 17.60 -22.06
N HIS A 529 22.88 17.63 -22.18
CA HIS A 529 23.79 16.55 -21.76
C HIS A 529 24.06 16.62 -20.26
N ASN A 530 24.15 17.82 -19.70
CA ASN A 530 24.20 18.03 -18.26
C ASN A 530 22.93 17.50 -17.59
N ARG A 531 21.74 17.84 -18.13
CA ARG A 531 20.46 17.31 -17.62
C ARG A 531 20.36 15.79 -17.76
N ARG A 532 20.86 15.21 -18.85
CA ARG A 532 20.98 13.75 -19.02
C ARG A 532 21.88 13.10 -17.94
N SER A 533 22.93 13.79 -17.51
CA SER A 533 23.84 13.25 -16.49
C SER A 533 23.17 13.12 -15.12
N VAL A 534 22.22 14.00 -14.80
CA VAL A 534 21.36 13.87 -13.60
C VAL A 534 20.45 12.64 -13.74
N LEU A 535 19.86 12.42 -14.92
CA LEU A 535 18.94 11.30 -15.18
C LEU A 535 19.56 9.92 -15.04
N HIS A 536 20.80 9.77 -15.51
CA HIS A 536 21.47 8.48 -15.49
C HIS A 536 21.57 7.95 -14.05
N GLU A 537 21.61 8.83 -13.07
CA GLU A 537 21.63 8.48 -11.66
C GLU A 537 20.24 8.21 -11.07
N GLY A 538 19.23 9.03 -11.39
CA GLY A 538 17.84 8.80 -10.98
C GLY A 538 17.28 7.48 -11.53
N CYS A 539 17.51 7.19 -12.81
CA CYS A 539 17.12 5.92 -13.43
C CYS A 539 17.85 4.72 -12.78
N ARG A 540 19.13 4.87 -12.42
CA ARG A 540 19.89 3.84 -11.68
C ARG A 540 19.35 3.62 -10.26
N SER A 541 18.94 4.67 -9.56
CA SER A 541 18.29 4.60 -8.24
C SER A 541 16.99 3.80 -8.30
N THR A 542 16.17 4.04 -9.33
CA THR A 542 14.95 3.28 -9.58
C THR A 542 15.26 1.81 -9.92
N ILE A 543 16.29 1.54 -10.76
CA ILE A 543 16.72 0.17 -11.14
C ILE A 543 17.21 -0.59 -9.93
N ALA A 544 18.00 0.09 -9.09
CA ALA A 544 18.45 -0.46 -7.84
C ALA A 544 17.25 -0.81 -6.97
N THR A 545 16.28 0.07 -6.78
CA THR A 545 15.15 -0.23 -5.90
C THR A 545 14.28 -1.37 -6.42
N PHE A 546 14.05 -1.41 -7.74
CA PHE A 546 13.10 -2.32 -8.36
C PHE A 546 13.66 -3.73 -8.61
N GLY A 547 14.91 -3.86 -9.08
CA GLY A 547 15.59 -5.14 -9.20
C GLY A 547 15.88 -5.81 -7.85
N LYS A 548 15.99 -5.02 -6.77
CA LYS A 548 16.30 -5.48 -5.42
C LYS A 548 15.06 -5.78 -4.57
N ALA A 549 13.92 -5.15 -4.83
CA ALA A 549 12.66 -5.51 -4.18
C ALA A 549 12.24 -6.96 -4.49
N SER A 550 12.56 -7.49 -5.67
CA SER A 550 12.38 -8.92 -5.99
C SER A 550 13.24 -9.86 -5.11
N ILE A 551 14.35 -9.39 -4.52
CA ILE A 551 15.16 -10.20 -3.59
C ILE A 551 14.44 -10.39 -2.25
N SER A 552 13.50 -9.52 -1.90
CA SER A 552 12.60 -9.72 -0.74
C SER A 552 11.52 -10.77 -1.01
N HIS A 553 11.05 -10.90 -2.25
CA HIS A 553 10.08 -11.94 -2.64
C HIS A 553 10.72 -13.34 -2.69
N GLN A 554 11.99 -13.46 -3.07
CA GLN A 554 12.69 -14.76 -3.06
C GLN A 554 13.18 -15.21 -1.67
N LEU A 555 13.26 -14.33 -0.67
CA LEU A 555 13.64 -14.71 0.70
C LEU A 555 12.44 -15.13 1.58
N HIS A 556 11.20 -14.92 1.11
CA HIS A 556 9.98 -15.42 1.77
C HIS A 556 9.44 -16.74 1.20
N GLY A 557 10.21 -17.41 0.33
CA GLY A 557 9.99 -18.81 -0.06
C GLY A 557 10.19 -19.83 1.08
N ASN A 558 10.48 -19.39 2.31
CA ASN A 558 10.50 -20.25 3.49
C ASN A 558 9.08 -20.43 4.07
N GLY A 559 8.21 -21.17 3.37
CA GLY A 559 7.09 -21.93 3.97
C GLY A 559 6.07 -21.16 4.83
N LYS A 560 5.96 -19.83 4.71
CA LYS A 560 5.02 -18.98 5.45
C LYS A 560 4.07 -18.21 4.51
N SER A 561 3.65 -18.86 3.42
CA SER A 561 2.71 -18.30 2.43
C SER A 561 1.36 -17.84 3.01
N ASN A 562 0.98 -18.30 4.22
CA ASN A 562 -0.30 -17.94 4.83
C ASN A 562 -0.27 -16.73 5.79
N TRP A 563 0.87 -16.03 5.93
CA TRP A 563 0.96 -14.78 6.72
C TRP A 563 0.89 -13.50 5.87
N CYS A 564 0.95 -13.62 4.54
CA CYS A 564 0.87 -12.50 3.59
C CYS A 564 -0.50 -11.77 3.64
N SER A 565 -1.53 -12.46 4.13
CA SER A 565 -2.90 -11.96 4.25
C SER A 565 -3.10 -10.92 5.35
N LEU A 566 -2.28 -10.97 6.41
CA LEU A 566 -2.19 -9.89 7.39
C LEU A 566 -1.15 -8.87 6.96
N GLU A 567 -0.01 -9.24 6.36
CA GLU A 567 1.09 -8.29 6.15
C GLU A 567 0.81 -7.13 5.21
N LEU A 568 0.16 -7.29 4.04
CA LEU A 568 -0.06 -6.12 3.16
C LEU A 568 -1.12 -5.15 3.71
N SER A 569 -2.19 -5.68 4.32
CA SER A 569 -3.20 -4.87 5.03
C SER A 569 -2.66 -4.31 6.36
N SER A 570 -1.82 -5.06 7.06
CA SER A 570 -1.15 -4.65 8.30
C SER A 570 0.01 -3.73 8.06
N TYR A 571 0.70 -3.76 6.91
CA TYR A 571 1.66 -2.74 6.50
C TYR A 571 0.91 -1.44 6.27
N LYS A 572 -0.18 -1.44 5.50
CA LYS A 572 -1.05 -0.26 5.37
C LYS A 572 -1.55 0.27 6.73
N ARG A 573 -1.77 -0.62 7.71
CA ARG A 573 -2.28 -0.29 9.06
C ARG A 573 -1.22 -0.05 10.14
N PHE A 574 0.02 -0.50 9.97
CA PHE A 574 1.15 -0.12 10.82
C PHE A 574 1.57 1.31 10.49
N TYR A 575 1.34 1.73 9.25
CA TYR A 575 1.67 3.06 8.76
C TYR A 575 0.50 4.05 8.76
N ARG A 576 -0.79 3.63 8.72
CA ARG A 576 -1.94 4.49 9.09
C ARG A 576 -2.08 4.61 10.59
#